data_AF-A0A935LVS6-F1
#
_entry.id   AF-A0A935LVS6-F1
#
_cell.length_a   1.000
_cell.length_b   1.000
_cell.length_c   1.000
_cell.angle_alpha   90.00
_cell.angle_beta   90.00
_cell.angle_gamma   90.00
#
_symmetry.space_group_name_H-M   'P 1'
#
loop_
_entity.id
_entity.type
_entity.pdbx_description
1 polymer ?
#
loop_
_entity_poly.entity_id
_entity_poly.type
_entity_poly.pdbx_seq_one_letter_code
_entity_poly.pdbx_strand_id
1 'polypeptide(L)' 'MKRLFIAFFLFLSFLLSLNVASAQTQPTFNLTAKNFVYTDSIGTGGAAYDAMTFDIYIHIQMPSSGSVRVRF' A
#
# COMPACT_ATOMS: atom_id res chain seq x y z
N MET A 1 40.35 -19.54 6.39
CA MET A 1 38.96 -19.67 6.87
C MET A 1 38.46 -18.40 7.59
N LYS A 2 39.05 -17.97 8.72
CA LYS A 2 38.53 -16.83 9.52
C LYS A 2 38.35 -15.51 8.74
N ARG A 3 39.31 -15.14 7.88
CA ARG A 3 39.23 -13.91 7.06
C ARG A 3 38.11 -13.95 6.01
N LEU A 4 37.85 -15.12 5.42
CA LEU A 4 36.79 -15.33 4.43
C LEU A 4 35.40 -15.22 5.08
N PHE A 5 35.26 -15.74 6.30
CA PHE A 5 34.03 -15.65 7.08
C PHE A 5 33.69 -14.21 7.47
N ILE A 6 34.70 -13.42 7.87
CA ILE A 6 34.51 -11.99 8.18
C ILE A 6 34.06 -11.22 6.94
N ALA A 7 34.71 -11.45 5.79
CA ALA A 7 34.33 -10.79 4.54
C ALA A 7 32.90 -11.15 4.11
N PHE A 8 32.51 -12.42 4.25
CA PHE A 8 31.15 -12.88 3.99
C PHE A 8 30.12 -12.20 4.91
N PHE A 9 30.41 -12.11 6.21
CA PHE A 9 29.51 -11.50 7.18
C PHE A 9 29.34 -9.99 6.92
N LEU A 10 30.42 -9.28 6.58
CA LEU A 10 30.37 -7.86 6.21
C LEU A 10 29.55 -7.64 4.94
N PHE A 11 29.75 -8.48 3.92
CA PHE A 11 28.97 -8.42 2.69
C PHE A 11 27.48 -8.69 2.93
N LEU A 12 27.15 -9.71 3.72
CA LEU A 12 25.76 -10.02 4.09
C LEU A 12 25.11 -8.87 4.87
N SER A 13 25.83 -8.26 5.81
CA SER A 13 25.35 -7.12 6.59
C SER A 13 25.09 -5.89 5.72
N PHE A 14 25.95 -5.66 4.71
CA PHE A 14 25.77 -4.61 3.72
C PHE A 14 24.54 -4.85 2.84
N LEU A 15 24.32 -6.08 2.37
CA LEU A 15 23.11 -6.41 1.61
C LEU A 15 21.84 -6.25 2.44
N LEU A 16 21.89 -6.62 3.72
CA LEU A 16 20.76 -6.46 4.64
C LEU A 16 20.42 -4.99 4.87
N SER A 17 21.43 -4.12 5.04
CA SER A 17 21.18 -2.67 5.24
C SER A 17 20.55 -2.02 4.01
N LEU A 18 20.92 -2.43 2.79
CA LEU A 18 20.30 -1.98 1.55
C LEU A 18 18.82 -2.42 1.45
N ASN A 19 18.51 -3.65 1.86
CA ASN A 19 17.15 -4.18 1.83
C ASN A 19 16.24 -3.48 2.86
N VAL A 20 16.72 -3.26 4.08
CA VAL A 20 15.98 -2.53 5.11
C VAL A 20 15.73 -1.08 4.69
N ALA A 21 16.72 -0.42 4.08
CA ALA A 21 16.56 0.94 3.58
C ALA A 21 15.51 1.04 2.44
N SER A 22 15.48 0.09 1.51
CA SER A 22 14.51 0.12 0.41
C SER A 22 13.09 -0.13 0.90
N ALA A 23 12.90 -1.06 1.85
CA ALA A 23 11.59 -1.35 2.44
C ALA A 23 10.98 -0.13 3.16
N GLN A 24 11.81 0.77 3.71
CA GLN A 24 11.35 1.99 4.36
C GLN A 24 10.90 3.09 3.40
N THR A 25 11.23 3.01 2.11
CA THR A 25 10.93 4.09 1.14
C THR A 25 9.69 3.82 0.30
N GLN A 26 9.09 2.64 0.42
CA GLN A 26 7.91 2.31 -0.37
C GLN A 26 6.65 2.88 0.27
N PRO A 27 5.85 3.68 -0.45
CA PRO A 27 4.58 4.15 0.07
C PRO A 27 3.65 2.95 0.28
N THR A 28 3.11 2.83 1.49
CA THR A 28 2.04 1.86 1.78
C THR A 28 0.71 2.50 1.40
N PHE A 29 -0.03 1.82 0.53
CA PHE A 29 -1.39 2.23 0.16
C PHE A 29 -2.38 1.39 0.97
N ASN A 30 -3.01 2.01 1.96
CA ASN A 30 -4.11 1.38 2.69
C ASN A 30 -5.42 1.80 2.01
N LEU A 31 -6.05 0.85 1.32
CA LEU A 31 -7.37 1.03 0.74
C LEU A 31 -8.43 0.68 1.77
N THR A 32 -9.34 1.61 2.06
CA THR A 32 -10.50 1.36 2.92
C THR A 32 -11.75 1.68 2.13
N ALA A 33 -12.69 0.75 2.06
CA ALA A 33 -14.01 0.98 1.51
C ALA A 33 -15.02 1.17 2.65
N LYS A 34 -15.91 2.17 2.54
CA LYS A 34 -16.96 2.48 3.53
C LYS A 34 -18.29 2.73 2.83
N ASN A 35 -19.37 2.79 3.62
CA ASN A 35 -20.70 3.15 3.15
C ASN A 35 -21.21 2.25 2.01
N PHE A 36 -21.08 0.93 2.17
CA PHE A 36 -21.66 -0.02 1.23
C PHE A 36 -23.18 0.07 1.27
N VAL A 37 -23.78 0.46 0.15
CA VAL A 37 -25.23 0.47 -0.05
C VAL A 37 -25.54 -0.38 -1.26
N TYR A 38 -26.31 -1.44 -1.05
CA TYR A 38 -26.87 -2.27 -2.11
C TYR A 38 -28.35 -1.92 -2.26
N THR A 39 -28.74 -1.54 -3.47
CA THR A 39 -30.13 -1.34 -3.85
C THR A 39 -30.52 -2.48 -4.78
N ASP A 40 -31.48 -3.28 -4.33
CA ASP A 40 -32.10 -4.34 -5.11
C ASP A 40 -33.38 -3.81 -5.76
N SER A 41 -33.58 -4.09 -7.03
CA SER A 41 -34.76 -3.68 -7.79
C SER A 41 -36.02 -4.51 -7.47
N ILE A 42 -35.92 -5.57 -6.65
CA ILE A 42 -37.05 -6.41 -6.23
C ILE A 42 -38.10 -5.58 -5.45
N GLY A 43 -39.12 -5.12 -6.19
CA GLY A 43 -40.30 -4.43 -5.66
C GLY A 43 -40.76 -3.18 -6.42
N THR A 44 -39.98 -2.67 -7.39
CA THR A 44 -40.24 -1.33 -7.97
C THR A 44 -41.04 -1.30 -9.28
N GLY A 45 -41.49 -2.45 -9.79
CA GLY A 45 -42.51 -2.48 -10.84
C GLY A 45 -42.15 -1.86 -12.20
N GLY A 46 -40.87 -1.68 -12.54
CA GLY A 46 -40.47 -1.51 -13.95
C GLY A 46 -39.42 -0.47 -14.32
N ALA A 47 -38.64 0.10 -13.39
CA ALA A 47 -37.56 1.04 -13.79
C ALA A 47 -36.35 1.16 -12.85
N ALA A 48 -36.27 0.40 -11.74
CA ALA A 48 -35.07 0.47 -10.88
C ALA A 48 -34.00 -0.50 -11.37
N TYR A 49 -32.77 -0.03 -11.49
CA TYR A 49 -31.60 -0.86 -11.71
C TYR A 49 -31.03 -1.30 -10.36
N ASP A 50 -30.56 -2.56 -10.29
CA ASP A 50 -29.73 -2.98 -9.16
C ASP A 50 -28.47 -2.12 -9.14
N ALA A 51 -28.15 -1.55 -7.98
CA ALA A 51 -27.02 -0.65 -7.83
C ALA A 51 -26.27 -0.95 -6.54
N MET A 52 -24.95 -1.05 -6.64
CA MET A 52 -24.05 -1.08 -5.49
C MET A 52 -23.25 0.22 -5.49
N THR A 53 -23.28 0.94 -4.38
CA THR A 53 -22.48 2.14 -4.16
C THR A 53 -21.64 1.97 -2.91
N PHE A 54 -20.41 2.49 -2.95
CA PHE A 54 -19.49 2.50 -1.83
C PHE A 54 -18.46 3.62 -2.03
N ASP A 55 -17.92 4.12 -0.93
CA ASP A 55 -16.88 5.14 -0.93
C ASP A 55 -15.50 4.48 -0.78
N ILE A 56 -14.57 4.79 -1.68
CA ILE A 56 -13.18 4.34 -1.60
C ILE A 56 -12.32 5.44 -1.00
N TYR A 57 -11.67 5.14 0.12
CA TYR A 57 -10.67 5.99 0.75
C TYR A 57 -9.27 5.40 0.53
N ILE A 58 -8.38 6.19 -0.07
CA ILE A 58 -6.98 5.83 -0.28
C ILE A 58 -6.15 6.55 0.78
N HIS A 59 -5.71 5.82 1.81
CA HIS A 59 -4.77 6.34 2.79
C HIS A 59 -3.34 6.10 2.29
N ILE A 60 -2.69 7.17 1.84
CA ILE A 60 -1.28 7.13 1.43
C ILE A 60 -0.43 7.40 2.68
N GLN A 61 0.22 6.37 3.19
CA GLN A 61 1.27 6.56 4.19
C GLN A 61 2.60 6.75 3.46
N MET A 62 3.02 8.00 3.31
CA MET A 62 4.38 8.30 2.88
C MET A 62 5.32 8.08 4.07
N PRO A 63 6.43 7.36 3.90
CA PRO A 63 7.47 7.29 4.92
C PRO A 63 8.02 8.70 5.21
N SER A 64 8.29 9.00 6.47
CA SER A 64 8.55 10.36 6.97
C SER A 64 9.90 10.98 6.58
N SER A 65 10.62 10.43 5.60
CA SER A 65 11.93 10.94 5.19
C SER A 65 11.88 11.63 3.82
N GLY A 66 11.53 12.92 3.82
CA GLY A 66 11.82 13.84 2.73
C GLY A 66 10.60 14.36 1.98
N SER A 67 10.61 15.67 1.69
CA SER A 67 9.56 16.37 0.96
C SER A 67 9.32 15.75 -0.42
N VAL A 68 8.22 15.03 -0.58
CA VAL A 68 7.75 14.55 -1.89
C VAL A 68 6.96 15.67 -2.56
N ARG A 69 7.54 16.30 -3.59
CA ARG A 69 6.79 17.20 -4.48
C ARG A 69 5.91 16.36 -5.40
N VAL A 70 4.61 16.34 -5.13
CA VAL A 70 3.60 15.85 -6.08
C VAL A 70 3.31 16.97 -7.09
N ARG A 71 3.57 16.73 -8.38
CA ARG A 71 3.11 17.59 -9.48
C ARG A 71 1.94 16.88 -10.16
N PHE A 72 0.84 17.61 -10.33
CA PHE A 72 -0.32 17.21 -11.12
C PHE A 72 -0.07 17.54 -12.59
#